data_AF-A0A660KNW1-F1
#
_entry.id   AF-A0A660KNW1-F1
#
_cell.length_a   1.000
_cell.length_b   1.000
_cell.length_c   1.000
_cell.angle_alpha   90.00
_cell.angle_beta   90.00
_cell.angle_gamma   90.00
#
_symmetry.space_group_name_H-M   'P 1'
#
loop_
_entity.id
_entity.type
_entity.pdbx_description
1 polymer ?
#
loop_
_entity_poly.entity_id
_entity_poly.type
_entity_poly.pdbx_seq_one_letter_code
_entity_poly.pdbx_strand_id
1 'polypeptide(L)' 'MATAGDPDILSDFIAPPNVAIDGNFFTFTGMRSLVGSPPSTAFKVLKAGFAEFPALAGQSVSIAVLEFPAGLAPKP' A
#
# COMPACT_ATOMS: atom_id res chain seq x y z
N MET A 1 4.61 4.12 -29.71
CA MET A 1 4.83 3.00 -28.77
C MET A 1 3.98 3.30 -27.55
N ALA A 2 3.14 2.36 -27.10
CA ALA A 2 2.34 2.53 -25.88
C ALA A 2 3.00 1.72 -24.76
N THR A 3 3.45 2.40 -23.70
CA THR A 3 4.07 1.76 -22.53
C THR A 3 2.95 1.49 -21.52
N ALA A 4 2.75 0.23 -21.14
CA ALA A 4 1.66 -0.20 -20.25
C ALA A 4 2.08 -0.26 -18.77
N GLY A 5 2.81 0.75 -18.29
CA GLY A 5 3.33 0.82 -16.92
C GLY A 5 3.21 2.22 -16.32
N ASP A 6 3.43 2.32 -15.02
CA ASP A 6 3.43 3.61 -14.33
C ASP A 6 4.61 4.48 -14.83
N PRO A 7 4.40 5.79 -15.04
CA PRO A 7 5.46 6.69 -15.48
C PRO A 7 6.61 6.80 -14.47
N ASP A 8 7.84 6.86 -14.97
CA ASP A 8 9.01 7.17 -14.15
C ASP A 8 8.94 8.59 -13.57
N ILE A 9 9.47 8.77 -12.37
CA ILE A 9 9.59 10.07 -11.71
C ILE A 9 10.93 10.75 -12.07
N LEU A 10 10.92 12.08 -12.10
CA LEU A 10 12.09 12.91 -12.40
C LEU A 10 12.76 13.50 -11.15
N SER A 11 12.27 13.13 -9.97
CA SER A 11 12.73 13.54 -8.65
C SER A 11 12.75 12.35 -7.71
N ASP A 12 13.39 12.47 -6.54
CA ASP A 12 13.48 11.36 -5.57
C ASP A 12 12.09 10.89 -5.06
N PHE A 13 11.14 11.82 -4.96
CA PHE A 13 9.76 11.55 -4.57
C PHE A 13 8.80 12.62 -5.14
N ILE A 14 7.51 12.30 -5.15
CA ILE A 14 6.41 13.23 -5.42
C ILE A 14 5.59 13.38 -4.14
N ALA A 15 5.35 14.62 -3.71
CA ALA A 15 4.55 14.91 -2.53
C ALA A 15 3.43 15.91 -2.81
N PRO A 16 2.28 15.79 -2.13
CA PRO A 16 1.22 16.79 -2.21
C PRO A 16 1.68 18.14 -1.67
N PRO A 17 1.06 19.26 -2.11
CA PRO A 17 1.36 20.57 -1.56
C PRO A 17 1.02 20.64 -0.06
N ASN A 18 1.78 21.44 0.69
CA ASN A 18 1.57 21.71 2.12
C ASN A 18 1.70 20.49 3.05
N VAL A 19 2.45 19.46 2.64
CA VAL A 19 2.79 18.32 3.50
C VAL A 19 4.21 18.46 4.02
N ALA A 20 4.43 18.17 5.30
CA ALA A 20 5.76 18.06 5.87
C ALA A 20 6.46 16.80 5.33
N ILE A 21 7.61 16.97 4.68
CA ILE A 21 8.40 15.86 4.15
C ILE A 21 9.40 15.44 5.22
N ASP A 22 9.01 14.48 6.05
CA ASP A 22 9.83 13.89 7.09
C ASP A 22 9.75 12.35 7.06
N GLY A 23 10.37 11.68 8.03
CA GLY A 23 10.33 10.21 8.12
C GLY A 23 8.92 9.64 8.28
N ASN A 24 7.96 10.42 8.80
CA ASN A 24 6.58 9.98 8.94
C ASN A 24 5.87 9.94 7.59
N PHE A 25 6.16 10.89 6.70
CA PHE A 25 5.62 10.90 5.33
C PHE A 25 5.94 9.62 4.56
N PHE A 26 7.14 9.04 4.77
CA PHE A 26 7.59 7.80 4.11
C PHE A 26 7.31 6.52 4.92
N THR A 27 6.59 6.61 6.04
CA THR A 27 6.32 5.44 6.89
C THR A 27 4.82 5.19 6.99
N PHE A 28 4.32 4.23 6.20
CA PHE A 28 2.94 3.76 6.36
C PHE A 28 2.82 2.76 7.51
N THR A 29 1.84 2.99 8.38
CA THR A 29 1.70 2.28 9.65
C THR A 29 0.40 1.48 9.75
N GLY A 30 -0.53 1.67 8.81
CA GLY A 30 -1.84 1.03 8.83
C GLY A 30 -1.79 -0.51 8.86
N MET A 31 -0.74 -1.10 8.29
CA MET A 31 -0.51 -2.56 8.31
C MET A 31 -0.26 -3.12 9.72
N ARG A 32 0.14 -2.29 10.69
CA ARG A 32 0.35 -2.74 12.08
C ARG A 32 -0.94 -3.17 12.78
N SER A 33 -2.10 -2.78 12.25
CA SER A 33 -3.41 -3.25 12.74
C SER A 33 -3.56 -4.78 12.75
N LEU A 34 -2.76 -5.50 11.95
CA LEU A 34 -2.74 -6.95 11.89
C LEU A 34 -2.04 -7.60 13.09
N VAL A 35 -1.12 -6.89 13.75
CA VAL A 35 -0.32 -7.45 14.86
C VAL A 35 -1.21 -7.63 16.08
N GLY A 36 -1.41 -8.88 16.49
CA GLY A 36 -2.29 -9.22 17.62
C GLY A 36 -3.79 -9.20 17.29
N SER A 37 -4.16 -8.98 16.03
CA SER A 37 -5.55 -9.12 15.57
C SER A 37 -5.99 -10.58 15.71
N PRO A 38 -7.25 -10.85 16.12
CA PRO A 38 -7.80 -12.20 16.03
C PRO A 38 -7.82 -12.67 14.57
N PRO A 39 -7.80 -14.01 14.32
CA PRO A 39 -7.96 -14.55 12.98
C PRO A 39 -9.22 -14.01 12.30
N SER A 40 -9.10 -13.62 11.03
CA SER A 40 -10.25 -13.10 10.29
C SER A 40 -11.32 -14.19 10.09
N THR A 41 -12.58 -13.83 10.27
CA THR A 41 -13.74 -14.71 10.03
C THR A 41 -14.26 -14.63 8.60
N ALA A 42 -13.73 -13.70 7.80
CA ALA A 42 -14.07 -13.49 6.39
C ALA A 42 -12.83 -13.10 5.59
N PHE A 43 -12.92 -13.18 4.27
CA PHE A 43 -11.86 -12.67 3.40
C PHE A 43 -11.78 -11.15 3.53
N LYS A 44 -10.58 -10.62 3.81
CA LYS A 44 -10.32 -9.17 3.89
C LYS A 44 -9.06 -8.82 3.12
N VAL A 45 -9.03 -7.58 2.64
CA VAL A 45 -7.88 -7.00 1.95
C VAL A 45 -7.51 -5.72 2.67
N LEU A 46 -6.30 -5.67 3.21
CA LEU A 46 -5.69 -4.44 3.69
C LEU A 46 -4.70 -3.97 2.63
N LYS A 47 -4.95 -2.81 2.03
CA LYS A 47 -4.14 -2.28 0.92
C LYS A 47 -3.40 -1.01 1.37
N ALA A 48 -2.18 -0.86 0.88
CA ALA A 48 -1.49 0.42 0.81
C ALA A 48 -1.10 0.69 -0.65
N GLY A 49 -1.92 1.48 -1.32
CA GLY A 49 -1.61 2.10 -2.60
C GLY A 49 -1.46 3.61 -2.46
N PHE A 50 -1.43 4.32 -3.60
CA PHE A 50 -1.33 5.78 -3.63
C PHE A 50 -2.40 6.50 -2.79
N ALA A 51 -3.63 5.95 -2.74
CA ALA A 51 -4.74 6.54 -1.99
C ALA A 51 -4.52 6.51 -0.47
N GLU A 52 -3.98 5.43 0.07
CA GLU A 52 -3.72 5.27 1.50
C GLU A 52 -2.33 5.74 1.92
N PHE A 53 -1.37 5.72 0.98
CA PHE A 53 0.03 6.05 1.22
C PHE A 53 0.60 6.93 0.08
N PRO A 54 0.45 8.27 0.19
CA PRO A 54 0.82 9.21 -0.87
C PRO A 54 2.29 9.16 -1.29
N ALA A 55 3.21 8.71 -0.43
CA ALA A 55 4.62 8.58 -0.78
C ALA A 55 4.90 7.53 -1.86
N LEU A 56 3.92 6.67 -2.19
CA LEU A 56 4.02 5.73 -3.32
C LEU A 56 3.78 6.38 -4.69
N ALA A 57 3.45 7.68 -4.74
CA ALA A 57 3.24 8.40 -5.98
C ALA A 57 4.44 8.29 -6.91
N GLY A 58 4.23 7.69 -8.09
CA GLY A 58 5.25 7.50 -9.11
C GLY A 58 6.33 6.45 -8.75
N GLN A 59 6.18 5.73 -7.63
CA GLN A 59 7.12 4.68 -7.24
C GLN A 59 6.84 3.33 -7.93
N SER A 60 5.75 3.23 -8.72
CA SER A 60 5.38 2.02 -9.45
C SER A 60 5.18 0.78 -8.55
N VAL A 61 4.87 0.99 -7.27
CA VAL A 61 4.70 -0.09 -6.28
C VAL A 61 3.46 0.14 -5.41
N SER A 62 2.88 -0.97 -4.96
CA SER A 62 1.84 -1.00 -3.93
C SER A 62 1.92 -2.33 -3.18
N ILE A 63 1.29 -2.41 -2.01
CA ILE A 63 1.25 -3.63 -1.21
C ILE A 63 -0.19 -3.91 -0.75
N ALA A 64 -0.54 -5.18 -0.69
CA ALA A 64 -1.78 -5.64 -0.08
C ALA A 64 -1.51 -6.88 0.79
N VAL A 65 -2.18 -6.93 1.94
CA VAL A 65 -2.27 -8.13 2.77
C VAL A 65 -3.65 -8.74 2.57
N LEU A 66 -3.67 -10.02 2.24
CA LEU A 66 -4.87 -10.81 2.02
C LEU A 66 -5.09 -11.70 3.24
N GLU A 67 -6.16 -11.45 3.99
CA GLU A 67 -6.54 -12.26 5.15
C GLU A 67 -7.62 -13.26 4.74
N PHE A 68 -7.38 -14.53 4.99
CA PHE A 68 -8.31 -15.61 4.70
C PHE A 68 -8.86 -16.21 5.99
N PRO A 69 -10.16 -16.57 6.03
CA PRO A 69 -10.68 -17.35 7.14
C PRO A 69 -10.09 -18.76 7.12
N ALA A 70 -10.10 -19.42 8.28
CA ALA A 70 -9.63 -20.79 8.39
C ALA A 70 -10.36 -21.72 7.39
N GLY A 71 -9.59 -22.54 6.67
CA GLY A 71 -10.12 -23.47 5.67
C GLY A 71 -10.35 -22.88 4.27
N LEU A 72 -10.05 -21.60 4.05
CA LEU A 72 -10.17 -20.94 2.74
C LEU A 72 -8.78 -20.62 2.19
N ALA A 73 -8.50 -21.06 0.96
CA ALA A 73 -7.22 -20.83 0.29
C ALA A 73 -7.37 -19.79 -0.84
N PRO A 74 -6.30 -19.06 -1.20
CA PRO A 74 -6.29 -18.21 -2.38
C PRO A 74 -6.63 -19.03 -3.63
N LYS A 75 -7.46 -18.46 -4.51
CA LYS A 75 -7.57 -19.00 -5.87
C LYS A 75 -6.32 -18.59 -6.67
N PRO A 76 -5.76 -19.50 -7.50
CA PRO A 76 -4.64 -19.18 -8.37
C PRO A 76 -5.00 -18.11 -9.41
#